data_AF-A0AAG5DTD8-F1
#
_entry.id   AF-A0AAG5DTD8-F1
#
_cell.length_a   1.000
_cell.length_b   1.000
_cell.length_c   1.000
_cell.angle_alpha   90.00
_cell.angle_beta   90.00
_cell.angle_gamma   90.00
#
_symmetry.space_group_name_H-M   'P 1'
#
loop_
_entity.id
_entity.type
_entity.pdbx_description
1 polymer ?
#
loop_
_entity_poly.entity_id
_entity_poly.type
_entity_poly.pdbx_seq_one_letter_code
_entity_poly.pdbx_strand_id
1 'polypeptide(L)'
;DGIGKDRTDVEFRSGLYANTHKKRHSPLLDINNIDIIQDVPVGDPLHLLDLGITRKILKGYVNGTLKPFPKWLPFTQEEISHLIVSTQLPSEITRRLKSLKYLPFWKGTELSNFLHIISIAVLEDKISDDAFRHFKLYYTAVTILSSKYYEAHWKYAGELLKLFVEQFGSIYDRSHLTSNVHNLLHIASEVYRFGPLPTLSTYPFENKLQFIKRLVRVD
;
A
#
# COMPACT_ATOMS: atom_id res chain seq x y z
N ASP A 1 -20.32 8.59 5.80
CA ASP A 1 -20.88 7.24 5.53
C ASP A 1 -20.70 6.74 4.11
N GLY A 2 -20.17 7.55 3.16
CA GLY A 2 -19.24 7.13 2.09
C GLY A 2 -19.57 5.96 1.15
N ILE A 3 -20.71 5.30 1.28
CA ILE A 3 -21.09 4.13 0.47
C ILE A 3 -21.67 4.65 -0.85
N GLY A 4 -20.78 4.90 -1.81
CA GLY A 4 -21.17 4.93 -3.21
C GLY A 4 -21.50 3.51 -3.66
N LYS A 5 -22.46 3.36 -4.58
CA LYS A 5 -22.68 2.07 -5.26
C LYS A 5 -21.40 1.67 -5.99
N ASP A 6 -21.07 0.38 -5.95
CA ASP A 6 -19.98 -0.17 -6.74
C ASP A 6 -20.26 0.05 -8.23
N ARG A 7 -19.21 0.37 -8.98
CA ARG A 7 -19.30 0.54 -10.43
C ARG A 7 -19.33 -0.82 -11.10
N THR A 8 -19.98 -0.92 -12.25
CA THR A 8 -20.00 -2.14 -13.07
C THR A 8 -19.45 -1.89 -14.47
N ASP A 9 -18.92 -2.93 -15.11
CA ASP A 9 -18.45 -2.89 -16.50
C ASP A 9 -19.55 -2.46 -17.47
N VAL A 10 -20.77 -2.98 -17.28
CA VAL A 10 -21.94 -2.66 -18.10
C VAL A 10 -22.28 -1.17 -18.03
N GLU A 11 -22.33 -0.58 -16.83
CA GLU A 11 -22.59 0.85 -16.66
C GLU A 11 -21.44 1.73 -17.19
N PHE A 12 -20.20 1.25 -17.09
CA PHE A 12 -19.05 1.96 -17.64
C PHE A 12 -19.09 1.99 -19.17
N ARG A 13 -19.46 0.87 -19.80
CA ARG A 13 -19.60 0.75 -21.26
C ARG A 13 -20.83 1.49 -21.80
N SER A 14 -21.93 1.53 -21.05
CA SER A 14 -23.14 2.28 -21.42
C SER A 14 -22.96 3.80 -21.35
N GLY A 15 -21.85 4.28 -20.77
CA GLY A 15 -21.54 5.70 -20.68
C GLY A 15 -22.17 6.38 -19.46
N LEU A 16 -22.70 5.63 -18.49
CA LEU A 16 -23.28 6.20 -17.25
C LEU A 16 -22.29 7.11 -16.51
N TYR A 17 -20.99 6.84 -16.64
CA TYR A 17 -19.89 7.57 -15.99
C TYR A 17 -19.16 8.57 -16.90
N ALA A 18 -19.70 8.88 -18.09
CA ALA A 18 -19.02 9.70 -19.10
C ALA A 18 -18.64 11.10 -18.60
N ASN A 19 -19.49 11.74 -17.81
CA ASN A 19 -19.29 13.13 -17.39
C ASN A 19 -18.29 13.31 -16.23
N THR A 20 -17.85 12.22 -15.59
CA THR A 20 -16.96 12.27 -14.41
C THR A 20 -15.71 11.41 -14.57
N HIS A 21 -15.78 10.28 -15.27
CA HIS A 21 -14.70 9.29 -15.32
C HIS A 21 -14.19 8.96 -16.73
N LYS A 22 -14.95 9.25 -17.80
CA LYS A 22 -14.55 8.96 -19.18
C LYS A 22 -14.57 10.22 -20.05
N LYS A 23 -13.42 10.90 -20.16
CA LYS A 23 -13.26 12.08 -21.04
C LYS A 23 -13.23 11.73 -22.53
N ARG A 24 -12.76 10.52 -22.87
CA ARG A 24 -12.60 10.01 -24.26
C ARG A 24 -12.81 8.51 -24.29
N HIS A 25 -13.04 7.95 -25.47
CA HIS A 25 -13.01 6.50 -25.67
C HIS A 25 -11.64 5.92 -25.30
N SER A 26 -11.65 4.75 -24.67
CA SER A 26 -10.43 4.01 -24.30
C SER A 26 -10.41 2.72 -25.12
N PRO A 27 -9.33 2.42 -25.87
CA PRO A 27 -9.19 1.16 -26.60
C PRO A 27 -9.32 -0.09 -25.71
N LEU A 28 -9.11 0.03 -24.40
CA LEU A 28 -9.34 -1.07 -23.45
C LEU A 28 -10.80 -1.54 -23.43
N LEU A 29 -11.75 -0.67 -23.80
CA LEU A 29 -13.16 -1.04 -23.92
C LEU A 29 -13.43 -1.88 -25.18
N ASP A 30 -12.52 -1.91 -26.15
CA ASP A 30 -12.72 -2.69 -27.39
C ASP A 30 -12.22 -4.13 -27.24
N ILE A 31 -11.60 -4.46 -26.11
CA ILE A 31 -11.10 -5.80 -25.82
C ILE A 31 -12.24 -6.66 -25.27
N ASN A 32 -12.53 -7.75 -25.98
CA ASN A 32 -13.50 -8.75 -25.54
C ASN A 32 -13.01 -9.50 -24.30
N ASN A 33 -13.93 -9.91 -23.44
CA ASN A 33 -13.67 -10.69 -22.22
C ASN A 33 -12.76 -10.00 -21.19
N ILE A 34 -12.77 -8.67 -21.16
CA ILE A 34 -12.18 -7.86 -20.08
C ILE A 34 -13.29 -7.06 -19.40
N ASP A 35 -13.42 -7.23 -18.09
CA ASP A 35 -14.22 -6.38 -17.22
C ASP A 35 -13.39 -5.15 -16.84
N ILE A 36 -13.72 -3.97 -17.36
CA ILE A 36 -12.87 -2.78 -17.16
C ILE A 36 -12.82 -2.30 -15.70
N ILE A 37 -13.76 -2.75 -14.86
CA ILE A 37 -13.80 -2.40 -13.44
C ILE A 37 -13.03 -3.41 -12.60
N GLN A 38 -13.19 -4.71 -12.90
CA GLN A 38 -12.64 -5.78 -12.08
C GLN A 38 -11.29 -6.33 -12.58
N ASP A 39 -10.96 -6.14 -13.86
CA ASP A 39 -9.71 -6.61 -14.49
C ASP A 39 -8.59 -5.57 -14.51
N VAL A 40 -8.81 -4.40 -13.91
CA VAL A 40 -7.79 -3.36 -13.75
C VAL A 40 -7.53 -3.18 -12.25
N PRO A 41 -6.58 -3.93 -11.67
CA PRO A 41 -6.37 -3.93 -10.23
C PRO A 41 -5.74 -2.61 -9.75
N VAL A 42 -6.16 -2.16 -8.57
CA VAL A 42 -5.56 -1.03 -7.84
C VAL A 42 -4.63 -1.48 -6.71
N GLY A 43 -4.73 -2.75 -6.30
CA GLY A 43 -4.01 -3.41 -5.21
C GLY A 43 -2.54 -3.71 -5.48
N ASP A 44 -1.86 -2.91 -6.30
CA ASP A 44 -0.43 -3.08 -6.56
C ASP A 44 0.40 -2.84 -5.28
N PRO A 45 1.20 -3.82 -4.82
CA PRO A 45 2.04 -3.67 -3.63
C PRO A 45 2.99 -2.48 -3.66
N LEU A 46 3.61 -2.19 -4.79
CA LEU A 46 4.62 -1.12 -4.87
C LEU A 46 3.99 0.26 -4.61
N HIS A 47 2.96 0.61 -5.38
CA HIS A 47 2.41 1.96 -5.37
C HIS A 47 1.35 2.16 -4.29
N LEU A 48 0.50 1.17 -4.03
CA LEU A 48 -0.56 1.30 -3.03
C LEU A 48 -0.01 1.05 -1.62
N LEU A 49 0.68 -0.06 -1.40
CA LEU A 49 1.10 -0.48 -0.06
C LEU A 49 2.41 0.20 0.35
N ASP A 50 3.49 -0.04 -0.39
CA ASP A 50 4.83 0.38 0.02
C ASP A 50 5.02 1.89 -0.10
N LEU A 51 4.89 2.43 -1.31
CA LEU A 51 5.05 3.86 -1.59
C LEU A 51 3.83 4.68 -1.14
N GLY A 52 2.68 4.06 -1.02
CA GLY A 52 1.43 4.68 -0.59
C GLY A 52 1.27 4.67 0.93
N ILE A 53 0.68 3.60 1.47
CA ILE A 53 0.27 3.53 2.88
C ILE A 53 1.46 3.47 3.84
N THR A 54 2.38 2.53 3.65
CA THR A 54 3.54 2.33 4.54
C THR A 54 4.38 3.58 4.61
N ARG A 55 4.73 4.18 3.46
CA ARG A 55 5.47 5.45 3.42
C ARG A 55 4.70 6.59 4.07
N LYS A 56 3.39 6.72 3.83
CA LYS A 56 2.55 7.79 4.41
C LYS A 56 2.59 7.73 5.94
N ILE A 57 2.37 6.55 6.52
CA ILE A 57 2.36 6.37 7.97
C ILE A 57 3.74 6.69 8.55
N LEU A 58 4.80 6.10 8.00
CA LEU A 58 6.16 6.28 8.53
C LEU A 58 6.65 7.73 8.41
N LYS A 59 6.46 8.38 7.24
CA LYS A 59 6.77 9.81 7.08
C LYS A 59 5.91 10.68 8.00
N GLY A 60 4.67 10.25 8.22
CA GLY A 60 3.72 10.86 9.13
C GLY A 60 4.31 11.11 10.51
N TYR A 61 4.81 10.05 11.14
CA TYR A 61 5.45 10.13 12.45
C TYR A 61 6.80 10.87 12.42
N VAL A 62 7.64 10.60 11.41
CA VAL A 62 8.97 11.22 11.29
C VAL A 62 8.89 12.73 11.12
N ASN A 63 7.89 13.24 10.40
CA ASN A 63 7.73 14.67 10.11
C ASN A 63 6.69 15.36 11.00
N GLY A 64 5.89 14.60 11.76
CA GLY A 64 4.75 15.14 12.51
C GLY A 64 3.62 15.63 11.62
N THR A 65 3.50 15.05 10.43
CA THR A 65 2.45 15.41 9.48
C THR A 65 1.21 14.54 9.62
N LEU A 66 1.23 13.51 10.47
CA LEU A 66 0.11 12.60 10.67
C LEU A 66 -0.59 12.94 11.99
N LYS A 67 -1.53 13.88 11.92
CA LYS A 67 -2.29 14.33 13.09
C LYS A 67 -3.07 13.16 13.70
N PRO A 68 -3.38 13.18 15.01
CA PRO A 68 -2.96 14.17 16.01
C PRO A 68 -1.53 13.93 16.53
N PHE A 69 -0.80 12.97 15.98
CA PHE A 69 0.51 12.58 16.51
C PHE A 69 1.58 13.64 16.22
N PRO A 70 2.34 14.06 17.24
CA PRO A 70 3.44 14.99 17.05
C PRO A 70 4.57 14.34 16.26
N LYS A 71 5.47 15.18 15.76
CA LYS A 71 6.73 14.73 15.19
C LYS A 71 7.52 13.94 16.24
N TRP A 72 8.04 12.78 15.87
CA TRP A 72 9.00 12.08 16.71
C TRP A 72 10.19 12.96 17.05
N LEU A 73 10.59 12.95 18.32
CA LEU A 73 11.75 13.71 18.80
C LEU A 73 13.03 13.19 18.13
N PRO A 74 14.07 14.04 18.00
CA PRO A 74 15.34 13.62 17.39
C PRO A 74 15.92 12.34 18.00
N PHE A 75 15.89 12.23 19.33
CA PHE A 75 16.34 11.04 20.05
C PHE A 75 15.56 9.78 19.64
N THR A 76 14.23 9.85 19.60
CA THR A 76 13.37 8.73 19.13
C THR A 76 13.69 8.32 17.70
N GLN A 77 13.93 9.29 16.80
CA GLN A 77 14.29 9.00 15.41
C GLN A 77 15.67 8.35 15.29
N GLU A 78 16.61 8.71 16.18
CA GLU A 78 17.94 8.12 16.27
C GLU A 78 17.88 6.68 16.79
N GLU A 79 17.14 6.43 17.88
CA GLU A 79 16.89 5.08 18.41
C GLU A 79 16.29 4.15 17.34
N ILE A 80 15.22 4.61 16.67
CA ILE A 80 14.58 3.86 15.60
C ILE A 80 15.55 3.63 14.44
N SER A 81 16.32 4.64 14.04
CA SER A 81 17.33 4.49 13.00
C SER A 81 18.39 3.45 13.37
N HIS A 82 18.83 3.43 14.62
CA HIS A 82 19.79 2.44 15.11
C HIS A 82 19.21 1.03 15.06
N LEU A 83 17.95 0.84 15.46
CA LEU A 83 17.26 -0.45 15.36
C LEU A 83 17.12 -0.91 13.90
N ILE A 84 16.70 -0.02 12.99
CA ILE A 84 16.54 -0.32 11.57
C ILE A 84 17.88 -0.75 10.94
N VAL A 85 18.97 -0.05 11.23
CA VAL A 85 20.29 -0.30 10.62
C VAL A 85 20.99 -1.51 11.24
N SER A 86 20.78 -1.76 12.53
CA SER A 86 21.41 -2.89 13.24
C SER A 86 20.68 -4.22 13.01
N THR A 87 19.43 -4.20 12.57
CA THR A 87 18.66 -5.42 12.29
C THR A 87 19.29 -6.21 11.13
N GLN A 88 19.65 -7.46 11.40
CA GLN A 88 20.07 -8.40 10.36
C GLN A 88 18.85 -8.91 9.61
N LEU A 89 18.87 -8.76 8.29
CA LEU A 89 17.83 -9.28 7.41
C LEU A 89 18.19 -10.70 6.96
N PRO A 90 17.20 -11.53 6.58
CA PRO A 90 17.43 -12.81 5.92
C PRO A 90 18.38 -12.66 4.72
N SER A 91 19.16 -13.71 4.44
CA SER A 91 20.23 -13.71 3.43
C SER A 91 19.74 -13.41 2.01
N GLU A 92 18.47 -13.72 1.74
CA GLU A 92 17.75 -13.48 0.49
C GLU A 92 17.51 -11.98 0.25
N ILE A 93 17.58 -11.18 1.31
CA ILE A 93 17.33 -9.74 1.28
C ILE A 93 18.67 -9.01 1.19
N THR A 94 19.08 -8.77 -0.06
CA THR A 94 20.38 -8.16 -0.38
C THR A 94 20.47 -6.67 -0.03
N ARG A 95 19.33 -5.97 0.12
CA ARG A 95 19.29 -4.53 0.39
C ARG A 95 19.05 -4.26 1.88
N ARG A 96 20.07 -3.75 2.55
CA ARG A 96 19.96 -3.24 3.92
C ARG A 96 19.02 -2.04 3.99
N LEU A 97 18.32 -1.94 5.11
CA LEU A 97 17.51 -0.77 5.43
C LEU A 97 18.41 0.38 5.89
N LYS A 98 18.03 1.60 5.53
CA LYS A 98 18.77 2.81 5.87
C LYS A 98 18.17 3.48 7.08
N SER A 99 18.91 4.39 7.71
CA SER A 99 18.36 5.29 8.73
C SER A 99 17.15 6.09 8.20
N LEU A 100 16.27 6.51 9.13
CA LEU A 100 15.13 7.40 8.84
C LEU A 100 15.54 8.72 8.20
N LYS A 101 16.79 9.19 8.40
CA LYS A 101 17.35 10.36 7.69
C LYS A 101 17.20 10.25 6.16
N TYR A 102 17.24 9.02 5.63
CA TYR A 102 17.13 8.75 4.19
C TYR A 102 15.72 8.33 3.76
N LEU A 103 14.73 8.34 4.66
CA LEU A 103 13.35 7.94 4.37
C LEU A 103 12.73 8.59 3.12
N PRO A 104 13.01 9.88 2.78
CA PRO A 104 12.55 10.46 1.52
C PRO A 104 12.99 9.66 0.29
N PHE A 105 14.17 9.03 0.35
CA PHE A 105 14.83 8.31 -0.75
C PHE A 105 14.72 6.79 -0.65
N TRP A 106 14.05 6.25 0.37
CA TRP A 106 13.82 4.81 0.45
C TRP A 106 13.07 4.34 -0.80
N LYS A 107 13.49 3.21 -1.36
CA LYS A 107 12.81 2.52 -2.46
C LYS A 107 11.62 1.73 -1.94
N GLY A 108 10.75 1.29 -2.84
CA GLY A 108 9.63 0.39 -2.49
C GLY A 108 10.11 -0.81 -1.69
N THR A 109 11.18 -1.50 -2.13
CA THR A 109 11.67 -2.69 -1.42
C THR A 109 12.15 -2.42 0.00
N GLU A 110 12.65 -1.21 0.29
CA GLU A 110 13.01 -0.81 1.67
C GLU A 110 11.75 -0.62 2.52
N LEU A 111 10.67 -0.11 1.94
CA LEU A 111 9.38 0.05 2.62
C LEU A 111 8.65 -1.30 2.82
N SER A 112 8.74 -2.20 1.84
CA SER A 112 8.22 -3.57 1.95
C SER A 112 8.92 -4.33 3.06
N ASN A 113 10.27 -4.29 3.09
CA ASN A 113 11.06 -4.90 4.16
C ASN A 113 10.76 -4.26 5.52
N PHE A 114 10.59 -2.93 5.57
CA PHE A 114 10.13 -2.28 6.79
C PHE A 114 8.80 -2.86 7.25
N LEU A 115 7.78 -2.89 6.38
CA LEU A 115 6.46 -3.42 6.72
C LEU A 115 6.54 -4.86 7.21
N HIS A 116 7.11 -5.77 6.44
CA HIS A 116 6.99 -7.20 6.70
C HIS A 116 7.93 -7.74 7.79
N ILE A 117 9.07 -7.09 8.00
CA ILE A 117 10.15 -7.69 8.83
C ILE A 117 10.30 -6.95 10.15
N ILE A 118 10.35 -5.62 10.13
CA ILE A 118 10.79 -4.85 11.31
C ILE A 118 9.74 -3.90 11.86
N SER A 119 8.66 -3.60 11.14
CA SER A 119 7.72 -2.54 11.51
C SER A 119 7.10 -2.75 12.88
N ILE A 120 6.73 -3.99 13.22
CA ILE A 120 6.14 -4.31 14.54
C ILE A 120 7.13 -4.01 15.65
N ALA A 121 8.36 -4.54 15.56
CA ALA A 121 9.41 -4.32 16.56
C ALA A 121 9.85 -2.84 16.65
N VAL A 122 9.81 -2.11 15.55
CA VAL A 122 10.21 -0.69 15.50
C VAL A 122 9.12 0.23 16.06
N LEU A 123 7.85 -0.08 15.82
CA LEU A 123 6.73 0.77 16.20
C LEU A 123 6.23 0.49 17.61
N GLU A 124 6.47 -0.71 18.14
CA GLU A 124 6.20 -1.05 19.54
C GLU A 124 6.84 -0.01 20.47
N ASP A 125 6.05 0.53 21.39
CA ASP A 125 6.42 1.60 22.34
C ASP A 125 6.90 2.93 21.73
N LYS A 126 6.89 3.10 20.39
CA LYS A 126 7.26 4.35 19.71
C LYS A 126 6.06 5.15 19.20
N ILE A 127 4.88 4.54 19.18
CA ILE A 127 3.60 5.19 18.87
C ILE A 127 2.57 4.81 19.95
N SER A 128 1.45 5.53 20.01
CA SER A 128 0.37 5.19 20.96
C SER A 128 -0.19 3.78 20.73
N ASP A 129 -0.69 3.14 21.78
CA ASP A 129 -1.34 1.82 21.71
C ASP A 129 -2.46 1.74 20.68
N ASP A 130 -3.29 2.79 20.56
CA ASP A 130 -4.37 2.84 19.56
C ASP A 130 -3.82 2.78 18.14
N ALA A 131 -2.82 3.61 17.84
CA ALA A 131 -2.17 3.62 16.55
C ALA A 131 -1.40 2.33 16.24
N PHE A 132 -0.80 1.70 17.25
CA PHE A 132 -0.13 0.42 17.10
C PHE A 132 -1.10 -0.73 16.82
N ARG A 133 -2.20 -0.81 17.59
CA ARG A 133 -3.30 -1.75 17.33
C ARG A 133 -3.87 -1.56 15.92
N HIS A 134 -4.07 -0.32 15.52
CA HIS A 134 -4.54 0.02 14.18
C HIS A 134 -3.53 -0.41 13.09
N PHE A 135 -2.23 -0.13 13.27
CA PHE A 135 -1.19 -0.56 12.32
C PHE A 135 -1.10 -2.10 12.21
N LYS A 136 -1.33 -2.84 13.30
CA LYS A 136 -1.36 -4.30 13.28
C LYS A 136 -2.48 -4.86 12.39
N LEU A 137 -3.62 -4.19 12.26
CA LEU A 137 -4.67 -4.59 11.30
C LEU A 137 -4.11 -4.63 9.88
N TYR A 138 -3.45 -3.54 9.47
CA TYR A 138 -2.82 -3.40 8.17
C TYR A 138 -1.69 -4.44 7.96
N TYR A 139 -0.75 -4.53 8.89
CA TYR A 139 0.35 -5.49 8.83
C TYR A 139 -0.15 -6.93 8.67
N THR A 140 -1.12 -7.33 9.50
CA THR A 140 -1.65 -8.70 9.51
C THR A 140 -2.38 -9.01 8.22
N ALA A 141 -3.25 -8.10 7.76
CA ALA A 141 -4.01 -8.30 6.54
C ALA A 141 -3.11 -8.42 5.31
N VAL A 142 -2.15 -7.50 5.14
CA VAL A 142 -1.21 -7.53 4.00
C VAL A 142 -0.36 -8.80 4.04
N THR A 143 0.08 -9.24 5.22
CA THR A 143 0.85 -10.48 5.36
C THR A 143 0.03 -11.70 4.92
N ILE A 144 -1.22 -11.82 5.34
CA ILE A 144 -2.12 -12.92 4.94
C ILE A 144 -2.37 -12.90 3.43
N LEU A 145 -2.64 -11.73 2.86
CA LEU A 145 -2.93 -11.55 1.43
C LEU A 145 -1.70 -11.74 0.52
N SER A 146 -0.50 -11.80 1.10
CA SER A 146 0.76 -11.96 0.34
C SER A 146 1.11 -13.40 -0.01
N SER A 147 0.35 -14.39 0.47
CA SER A 147 0.64 -15.81 0.21
C SER A 147 -0.61 -16.64 0.01
N LYS A 148 -0.56 -17.59 -0.93
CA LYS A 148 -1.59 -18.64 -1.08
C LYS A 148 -1.66 -19.58 0.12
N TYR A 149 -0.59 -19.66 0.91
CA TYR A 149 -0.61 -20.48 2.13
C TYR A 149 -1.73 -20.07 3.10
N TYR A 150 -2.09 -18.78 3.12
CA TYR A 150 -3.15 -18.24 3.98
C TYR A 150 -4.47 -18.01 3.22
N GLU A 151 -4.70 -18.69 2.10
CA GLU A 151 -5.90 -18.50 1.26
C GLU A 151 -7.22 -18.66 2.03
N ALA A 152 -7.26 -19.62 2.96
CA ALA A 152 -8.41 -19.83 3.85
C ALA A 152 -8.74 -18.60 4.74
N HIS A 153 -7.78 -17.69 4.93
CA HIS A 153 -7.91 -16.50 5.75
C HIS A 153 -8.01 -15.19 4.94
N TRP A 154 -8.03 -15.23 3.61
CA TRP A 154 -8.12 -14.02 2.78
C TRP A 154 -9.38 -13.19 3.08
N LYS A 155 -10.51 -13.84 3.37
CA LYS A 155 -11.75 -13.15 3.78
C LYS A 155 -11.54 -12.35 5.05
N TYR A 156 -10.93 -12.97 6.06
CA TYR A 156 -10.62 -12.33 7.32
C TYR A 156 -9.64 -11.16 7.14
N ALA A 157 -8.62 -11.32 6.28
CA ALA A 157 -7.73 -10.20 5.95
C ALA A 157 -8.46 -9.03 5.27
N GLY A 158 -9.46 -9.29 4.43
CA GLY A 158 -10.34 -8.26 3.89
C GLY A 158 -11.12 -7.51 4.97
N GLU A 159 -11.64 -8.23 5.97
CA GLU A 159 -12.32 -7.64 7.12
C GLU A 159 -11.38 -6.76 7.97
N LEU A 160 -10.12 -7.18 8.13
CA LEU A 160 -9.08 -6.38 8.79
C LEU A 160 -8.75 -5.08 8.02
N LEU A 161 -8.62 -5.14 6.69
CA LEU A 161 -8.42 -3.93 5.87
C LEU A 161 -9.63 -3.00 5.94
N LYS A 162 -10.84 -3.54 5.95
CA LYS A 162 -12.06 -2.75 6.12
C LYS A 162 -12.05 -2.02 7.47
N LEU A 163 -11.73 -2.74 8.55
CA LEU A 163 -11.64 -2.14 9.88
C LEU A 163 -10.54 -1.07 9.95
N PHE A 164 -9.39 -1.31 9.32
CA PHE A 164 -8.32 -0.31 9.19
C PHE A 164 -8.82 0.96 8.49
N VAL A 165 -9.52 0.84 7.36
CA VAL A 165 -10.03 2.01 6.62
C VAL A 165 -11.09 2.77 7.43
N GLU A 166 -11.99 2.06 8.12
CA GLU A 166 -13.03 2.66 8.97
C GLU A 166 -12.43 3.44 10.15
N GLN A 167 -11.39 2.89 10.79
CA GLN A 167 -10.73 3.52 11.94
C GLN A 167 -9.75 4.62 11.53
N PHE A 168 -9.23 4.61 10.31
CA PHE A 168 -8.14 5.49 9.87
C PHE A 168 -8.39 6.97 10.19
N GLY A 169 -9.58 7.48 9.87
CA GLY A 169 -9.92 8.90 10.07
C GLY A 169 -10.10 9.29 11.54
N SER A 170 -10.41 8.33 12.42
CA SER A 170 -10.49 8.57 13.87
C SER A 170 -9.11 8.57 14.51
N ILE A 171 -8.21 7.69 14.05
CA ILE A 171 -6.84 7.59 14.56
C ILE A 171 -5.95 8.71 14.03
N TYR A 172 -6.05 9.02 12.73
CA TYR A 172 -5.11 9.90 12.03
C TYR A 172 -5.72 11.20 11.50
N ASP A 173 -6.90 11.62 12.00
CA ASP A 173 -7.72 12.70 11.43
C ASP A 173 -8.26 12.40 10.00
N ARG A 174 -9.50 12.85 9.74
CA ARG A 174 -10.19 12.60 8.47
C ARG A 174 -9.48 13.21 7.26
N SER A 175 -8.72 14.29 7.43
CA SER A 175 -7.95 14.90 6.33
C SER A 175 -6.87 13.96 5.76
N HIS A 176 -6.49 12.93 6.52
CA HIS A 176 -5.53 11.92 6.06
C HIS A 176 -6.19 10.73 5.36
N LEU A 177 -7.52 10.66 5.27
CA LEU A 177 -8.25 9.62 4.54
C LEU A 177 -8.17 9.88 3.02
N THR A 178 -7.11 9.40 2.39
CA THR A 178 -6.83 9.59 0.97
C THR A 178 -7.41 8.47 0.10
N SER A 179 -7.49 8.67 -1.21
CA SER A 179 -7.88 7.61 -2.18
C SER A 179 -7.10 6.30 -1.96
N ASN A 180 -5.78 6.37 -1.74
CA ASN A 180 -4.98 5.18 -1.43
C ASN A 180 -5.46 4.42 -0.18
N VAL A 181 -6.00 5.09 0.84
CA VAL A 181 -6.53 4.41 2.03
C VAL A 181 -7.80 3.66 1.64
N HIS A 182 -8.71 4.31 0.91
CA HIS A 182 -9.94 3.67 0.43
C HIS A 182 -9.67 2.50 -0.52
N ASN A 183 -8.65 2.60 -1.38
CA ASN A 183 -8.30 1.54 -2.31
C ASN A 183 -7.88 0.22 -1.63
N LEU A 184 -7.52 0.26 -0.33
CA LEU A 184 -7.28 -0.96 0.45
C LEU A 184 -8.52 -1.88 0.52
N LEU A 185 -9.72 -1.32 0.39
CA LEU A 185 -10.97 -2.09 0.41
C LEU A 185 -11.10 -3.06 -0.78
N HIS A 186 -10.40 -2.79 -1.89
CA HIS A 186 -10.47 -3.60 -3.11
C HIS A 186 -9.46 -4.76 -3.14
N ILE A 187 -8.44 -4.72 -2.28
CA ILE A 187 -7.32 -5.68 -2.34
C ILE A 187 -7.81 -7.12 -2.17
N ALA A 188 -8.71 -7.39 -1.23
CA ALA A 188 -9.14 -8.76 -0.97
C ALA A 188 -9.83 -9.38 -2.20
N SER A 189 -10.76 -8.66 -2.85
CA SER A 189 -11.41 -9.13 -4.08
C SER A 189 -10.44 -9.34 -5.24
N GLU A 190 -9.44 -8.46 -5.37
CA GLU A 190 -8.40 -8.61 -6.39
C GLU A 190 -7.50 -9.80 -6.11
N VAL A 191 -7.17 -10.07 -4.84
CA VAL A 191 -6.39 -11.25 -4.46
C VAL A 191 -7.16 -12.54 -4.74
N TYR A 192 -8.46 -12.57 -4.49
CA TYR A 192 -9.32 -13.68 -4.89
C TYR A 192 -9.33 -13.89 -6.41
N ARG A 193 -9.27 -12.81 -7.20
CA ARG A 193 -9.35 -12.86 -8.67
C ARG A 193 -8.02 -13.21 -9.33
N PHE A 194 -6.91 -12.63 -8.86
CA PHE A 194 -5.60 -12.67 -9.54
C PHE A 194 -4.53 -13.46 -8.76
N GLY A 195 -4.85 -13.93 -7.56
CA GLY A 195 -3.90 -14.58 -6.66
C GLY A 195 -3.27 -13.60 -5.67
N PRO A 196 -2.33 -14.08 -4.82
CA PRO A 196 -1.79 -13.29 -3.71
C PRO A 196 -1.07 -12.03 -4.20
N LEU A 197 -0.94 -11.02 -3.34
CA LEU A 197 -0.34 -9.71 -3.67
C LEU A 197 0.92 -9.73 -4.58
N PRO A 198 1.89 -10.67 -4.44
CA PRO A 198 3.02 -10.75 -5.36
C PRO A 198 2.64 -10.93 -6.84
N THR A 199 1.50 -11.55 -7.17
CA THR A 199 1.03 -11.72 -8.56
C THR A 199 0.51 -10.42 -9.17
N LEU A 200 0.09 -9.47 -8.33
CA LEU A 200 -0.37 -8.13 -8.70
C LEU A 200 0.79 -7.11 -8.82
N SER A 201 2.02 -7.56 -8.59
CA SER A 201 3.14 -6.66 -8.39
C SER A 201 3.69 -6.00 -9.65
N THR A 202 3.81 -4.68 -9.60
CA THR A 202 4.48 -3.88 -10.63
C THR A 202 6.01 -3.79 -10.48
N TYR A 203 6.60 -4.35 -9.40
CA TYR A 203 8.06 -4.34 -9.21
C TYR A 203 8.86 -4.85 -10.42
N PRO A 204 8.52 -5.99 -11.06
CA PRO A 204 9.25 -6.47 -12.23
C PRO A 204 9.13 -5.51 -13.41
N PHE A 205 7.96 -4.89 -13.58
CA PHE A 205 7.68 -3.96 -14.67
C PHE A 205 8.48 -2.66 -14.53
N GLU A 206 8.49 -2.04 -13.35
CA GLU A 206 9.27 -0.82 -13.08
C GLU A 206 10.78 -1.03 -13.30
N ASN A 207 11.30 -2.17 -12.86
CA ASN A 207 12.70 -2.54 -13.13
C ASN A 207 12.97 -2.67 -14.64
N LYS A 208 12.03 -3.23 -15.41
CA LYS A 208 12.17 -3.37 -16.87
C LYS A 208 11.95 -2.04 -17.61
N LEU A 209 11.07 -1.16 -17.12
CA LEU A 209 10.84 0.16 -17.72
C LEU A 209 12.11 1.01 -17.74
N GLN A 210 12.96 0.91 -16.72
CA GLN A 210 14.25 1.59 -16.73
C GLN A 210 15.15 1.11 -17.89
N PHE A 211 15.11 -0.19 -18.22
CA PHE A 211 15.82 -0.74 -19.37
C PHE A 211 15.23 -0.23 -20.69
N ILE A 212 13.90 -0.27 -20.84
CA ILE A 212 13.22 0.21 -22.05
C ILE A 212 13.52 1.71 -22.28
N LYS A 213 13.46 2.54 -21.23
CA LYS A 213 13.80 3.97 -21.31
C LYS A 213 15.21 4.22 -21.84
N ARG A 214 16.17 3.33 -21.56
CA ARG A 214 17.53 3.44 -22.13
C ARG A 214 17.60 3.08 -23.61
N LEU A 215 16.71 2.19 -24.09
CA LEU A 215 16.66 1.81 -25.51
C LEU A 215 15.96 2.85 -26.38
N VAL A 216 15.01 3.60 -25.82
CA VAL A 216 14.22 4.61 -26.55
C VAL A 216 14.87 6.00 -26.51
N ARG A 217 15.86 6.21 -25.65
CA ARG A 217 16.74 7.37 -25.74
C ARG A 217 17.65 7.21 -26.97
N VAL A 218 17.16 7.71 -28.10
CA VAL A 218 18.01 8.17 -29.21
C VAL A 218 18.64 9.47 -28.71
N ASP A 219 19.96 9.60 -28.88
CA ASP A 219 20.77 10.74 -28.39
C ASP A 219 20.15 12.12 -28.69
#